data_AF-A0A1F7RLD9-F1
#
_entry.id   AF-A0A1F7RLD9-F1
#
_cell.length_a   1.000
_cell.length_b   1.000
_cell.length_c   1.000
_cell.angle_alpha   90.00
_cell.angle_beta   90.00
_cell.angle_gamma   90.00
#
_symmetry.space_group_name_H-M   'P 1'
#
loop_
_entity.id
_entity.type
_entity.pdbx_description
1 polymer ?
#
loop_
_entity_poly.entity_id
_entity_poly.type
_entity_poly.pdbx_seq_one_letter_code
_entity_poly.pdbx_strand_id
1 'polypeptide(L)'
;MPEIGTELTANDTFGVIESVKAVSDLFAPMSGEVVEINESLEEEPELVNEDPHGDGWMVKIKISDITEWDSLMTSDEYEEYVAEEQESDMEEDEESSDDLEDEE
;
A
#
# COMPACT_ATOMS: atom_id res chain seq x y z
N MET A 1 3.44 14.49 -2.29
CA MET A 1 2.70 14.33 -1.01
C MET A 1 1.53 15.32 -0.97
N PRO A 2 0.41 15.01 -0.28
CA PRO A 2 -0.70 15.94 -0.12
C PRO A 2 -0.32 17.12 0.80
N GLU A 3 -1.08 18.21 0.76
CA GLU A 3 -0.86 19.36 1.65
C GLU A 3 -1.48 19.09 3.04
N ILE A 4 -0.87 19.62 4.10
CA ILE A 4 -1.47 19.61 5.44
C ILE A 4 -2.80 20.37 5.42
N GLY A 5 -3.84 19.79 6.01
CA GLY A 5 -5.22 20.29 5.98
C GLY A 5 -6.07 19.74 4.82
N THR A 6 -5.50 18.91 3.94
CA THR A 6 -6.26 18.22 2.90
C THR A 6 -7.23 17.22 3.51
N GLU A 7 -8.49 17.26 3.09
CA GLU A 7 -9.49 16.23 3.39
C GLU A 7 -9.30 15.03 2.44
N LEU A 8 -9.21 13.84 3.02
CA LEU A 8 -9.11 12.55 2.33
C LEU A 8 -10.39 11.74 2.59
N THR A 9 -10.85 11.03 1.57
CA THR A 9 -11.89 10.00 1.68
C THR A 9 -11.24 8.62 1.64
N ALA A 10 -11.77 7.65 2.37
CA ALA A 10 -11.34 6.26 2.26
C ALA A 10 -11.38 5.79 0.80
N ASN A 11 -10.32 5.12 0.36
CA ASN A 11 -10.06 4.65 -1.01
C ASN A 11 -9.78 5.74 -2.06
N ASP A 12 -9.73 7.02 -1.69
CA ASP A 12 -9.24 8.06 -2.61
C ASP A 12 -7.72 8.07 -2.67
N THR A 13 -7.17 8.35 -3.84
CA THR A 13 -5.71 8.53 -4.02
C THR A 13 -5.25 9.82 -3.35
N PHE A 14 -4.26 9.74 -2.47
CA PHE A 14 -3.66 10.90 -1.79
C PHE A 14 -2.22 11.19 -2.24
N GLY A 15 -1.59 10.26 -2.95
CA GLY A 15 -0.20 10.37 -3.37
C GLY A 15 0.17 9.30 -4.37
N VAL A 16 1.43 9.35 -4.82
CA VAL A 16 2.01 8.39 -5.75
C VAL A 16 3.41 8.07 -5.26
N ILE A 17 3.78 6.79 -5.32
CA ILE A 17 5.15 6.34 -5.11
C ILE A 17 5.74 5.85 -6.42
N GLU A 18 6.94 6.34 -6.73
CA GLU A 18 7.65 6.01 -7.96
C GLU A 18 8.88 5.17 -7.64
N SER A 19 9.06 4.10 -8.42
CA SER A 19 10.26 3.29 -8.42
C SER A 19 10.84 3.25 -9.84
N VAL A 20 12.01 2.63 -9.98
CA VAL A 20 12.61 2.37 -11.31
C VAL A 20 11.78 1.44 -12.21
N LYS A 21 10.87 0.65 -11.64
CA LYS A 21 10.08 -0.35 -12.39
C LYS A 21 8.61 0.01 -12.55
N ALA A 22 8.06 0.73 -11.59
CA ALA A 22 6.63 0.96 -11.49
C ALA A 22 6.32 2.28 -10.79
N VAL A 23 5.14 2.78 -11.10
CA VAL A 23 4.49 3.90 -10.42
C VAL A 23 3.23 3.34 -9.78
N SER A 24 3.05 3.59 -8.48
CA SER A 24 1.92 3.06 -7.72
C SER A 24 1.19 4.19 -7.00
N ASP A 25 -0.13 4.21 -7.15
CA ASP A 25 -1.00 5.15 -6.47
C ASP A 25 -1.17 4.76 -4.99
N LEU A 26 -1.13 5.75 -4.10
CA LEU A 26 -1.34 5.59 -2.67
C LEU A 26 -2.77 5.96 -2.32
N PHE A 27 -3.53 5.01 -1.79
CA PHE A 27 -4.93 5.16 -1.43
C PHE A 27 -5.11 5.37 0.08
N ALA A 28 -5.99 6.29 0.46
CA ALA A 28 -6.24 6.59 1.86
C ALA A 28 -7.00 5.41 2.51
N PRO A 29 -6.49 4.81 3.60
CA PRO A 29 -7.17 3.69 4.24
C PRO A 29 -8.44 4.11 4.98
N MET A 30 -8.53 5.38 5.38
CA MET A 30 -9.65 5.96 6.13
C MET A 30 -9.87 7.41 5.72
N SER A 31 -11.10 7.88 5.91
CA SER A 31 -11.50 9.26 5.72
C SER A 31 -10.99 10.15 6.87
N GLY A 32 -10.52 11.35 6.56
CA GLY A 32 -10.01 12.28 7.56
C GLY A 32 -9.25 13.47 6.99
N GLU A 33 -8.56 14.21 7.86
CA GLU A 33 -7.78 15.39 7.49
C GLU A 33 -6.28 15.12 7.69
N VAL A 34 -5.44 15.45 6.71
CA VAL A 34 -3.98 15.34 6.83
C VAL A 34 -3.48 16.36 7.86
N VAL A 35 -2.85 15.88 8.94
CA VAL A 35 -2.30 16.73 10.00
C VAL A 35 -0.78 16.85 9.97
N GLU A 36 -0.10 15.90 9.33
CA GLU A 36 1.35 15.87 9.23
C GLU A 36 1.75 15.08 7.99
N ILE A 37 2.85 15.49 7.36
CA ILE A 37 3.50 14.77 6.25
C ILE A 37 4.96 14.53 6.63
N ASN A 38 5.52 13.43 6.16
CA ASN A 38 6.94 13.14 6.38
C ASN A 38 7.80 13.83 5.33
N GLU A 39 8.27 15.03 5.65
CA GLU A 39 9.13 15.83 4.76
C GLU A 39 10.49 15.16 4.53
N SER A 40 10.95 14.28 5.43
CA SER A 40 12.22 13.54 5.25
C SER A 40 12.23 12.65 4.01
N LEU A 41 11.06 12.17 3.55
CA LEU A 41 10.96 11.34 2.34
C LEU A 41 11.29 12.10 1.05
N GLU A 42 11.35 13.43 1.06
CA GLU A 42 11.80 14.22 -0.09
C GLU A 42 13.31 14.10 -0.31
N GLU A 43 14.08 13.94 0.77
CA GLU A 43 15.54 13.81 0.75
C GLU A 43 16.00 12.35 0.84
N GLU A 44 15.24 11.51 1.58
CA GLU A 44 15.55 10.12 1.90
C GLU A 44 14.39 9.18 1.54
N PRO A 45 14.00 9.05 0.24
CA PRO A 45 12.91 8.18 -0.20
C PRO A 45 13.17 6.69 0.06
N GLU A 46 14.42 6.28 0.25
CA GLU A 46 14.82 4.92 0.60
C GLU A 46 14.24 4.43 1.94
N LEU A 47 13.87 5.34 2.84
CA LEU A 47 13.29 5.00 4.14
C LEU A 47 11.99 4.20 4.00
N VAL A 48 11.24 4.40 2.92
CA VAL A 48 10.03 3.60 2.63
C VAL A 48 10.39 2.12 2.45
N ASN A 49 11.58 1.80 1.95
CA ASN A 49 12.05 0.42 1.78
C ASN A 49 12.76 -0.11 3.02
N GLU A 50 13.55 0.73 3.69
CA GLU A 50 14.39 0.30 4.82
C GLU A 50 13.62 0.18 6.14
N ASP A 51 12.69 1.11 6.41
CA ASP A 51 11.90 1.14 7.64
C ASP A 51 10.43 1.59 7.38
N PRO A 52 9.62 0.81 6.65
CA PRO A 52 8.28 1.18 6.23
C PRO A 52 7.29 1.45 7.38
N HIS A 53 7.54 0.89 8.57
CA HIS A 53 6.68 1.03 9.74
C HIS A 53 7.23 2.01 10.79
N GLY A 54 8.48 2.45 10.66
CA GLY A 54 9.10 3.46 11.52
C GLY A 54 9.31 4.77 10.77
N ASP A 55 10.54 5.07 10.40
CA ASP A 55 10.92 6.36 9.80
C ASP A 55 10.35 6.57 8.37
N GLY A 56 9.89 5.50 7.71
CA GLY A 56 9.27 5.51 6.38
C GLY A 56 7.77 5.88 6.33
N TRP A 57 7.17 6.33 7.43
CA TRP A 57 5.77 6.77 7.45
C TRP A 57 5.53 7.92 6.45
N MET A 58 4.35 8.00 5.84
CA MET A 58 4.08 8.99 4.78
C MET A 58 3.26 10.19 5.26
N VAL A 59 2.11 9.92 5.88
CA VAL A 59 1.15 10.94 6.34
C VAL A 59 0.55 10.54 7.68
N LYS A 60 0.17 11.54 8.49
CA LYS A 60 -0.70 11.36 9.66
C LYS A 60 -2.03 12.00 9.38
N ILE A 61 -3.09 11.28 9.68
CA ILE A 61 -4.47 11.69 9.39
C ILE A 61 -5.24 11.77 10.71
N LYS A 62 -5.98 12.87 10.89
CA LYS A 62 -7.02 12.97 11.91
C LYS A 62 -8.29 12.35 11.35
N ILE A 63 -8.58 11.14 11.82
CA ILE A 63 -9.73 10.33 11.38
C ILE A 63 -11.06 11.06 11.64
N SER A 64 -11.90 11.13 10.62
CA SER A 64 -13.24 11.73 10.71
C SER A 64 -14.32 10.71 11.06
N ASP A 65 -14.16 9.45 10.62
CA ASP A 65 -15.06 8.34 10.93
C ASP A 65 -14.29 7.11 11.47
N ILE A 66 -14.44 6.84 12.76
CA ILE A 66 -13.76 5.70 13.40
C ILE A 66 -14.37 4.35 13.01
N THR A 67 -15.61 4.32 12.49
CA THR A 67 -16.28 3.06 12.12
C THR A 67 -15.64 2.40 10.90
N GLU A 68 -14.91 3.17 10.09
CA GLU A 68 -14.11 2.64 8.97
C GLU A 68 -12.97 1.73 9.46
N TRP A 69 -12.56 1.84 10.74
CA TRP A 69 -11.53 0.98 11.32
C TRP A 69 -11.94 -0.51 11.28
N ASP A 70 -13.23 -0.79 11.48
CA ASP A 70 -13.76 -2.16 11.48
C ASP A 70 -13.70 -2.82 10.09
N SER A 71 -13.41 -2.06 9.03
CA SER A 71 -13.24 -2.57 7.67
C SER A 71 -11.80 -2.92 7.30
N LEU A 72 -10.84 -2.58 8.16
CA LEU A 72 -9.42 -2.86 7.94
C LEU A 72 -9.05 -4.26 8.43
N MET A 73 -8.09 -4.87 7.74
CA MET A 73 -7.54 -6.16 8.14
C MET A 73 -6.68 -6.01 9.40
N THR A 74 -6.77 -7.00 10.28
CA THR A 74 -5.78 -7.23 11.33
C THR A 74 -4.46 -7.72 10.74
N SER A 75 -3.39 -7.70 11.53
CA SER A 75 -2.09 -8.20 11.10
C SER A 75 -2.15 -9.67 10.67
N ASP A 76 -2.89 -10.50 11.40
CA ASP A 76 -3.02 -11.94 11.10
C ASP A 76 -3.80 -12.14 9.79
N GLU A 77 -4.90 -11.41 9.59
CA GLU A 77 -5.70 -11.45 8.35
C GLU A 77 -4.89 -10.99 7.13
N TYR A 78 -4.04 -9.98 7.28
CA TYR A 78 -3.20 -9.50 6.19
C TYR A 78 -2.06 -10.47 5.86
N GLU A 79 -1.48 -11.14 6.87
CA GLU A 79 -0.48 -12.18 6.66
C GLU A 79 -1.05 -13.38 5.89
N GLU A 80 -2.27 -13.80 6.24
CA GLU A 80 -2.99 -14.86 5.51
C GLU A 80 -3.28 -14.43 4.07
N TYR A 81 -3.82 -13.22 3.86
CA TYR A 81 -4.08 -12.68 2.52
C TYR A 81 -2.83 -12.66 1.63
N VAL A 82 -1.69 -12.20 2.15
CA VAL A 82 -0.42 -12.14 1.41
C VAL A 82 0.15 -13.53 1.13
N ALA A 83 -0.10 -14.53 1.99
CA ALA A 83 0.29 -15.90 1.75
C ALA A 83 -0.55 -16.52 0.62
N GLU A 84 -1.88 -16.35 0.66
CA GLU A 84 -2.79 -16.85 -0.37
C GLU A 84 -2.51 -16.25 -1.75
N GLU A 85 -2.27 -14.93 -1.83
CA GLU A 85 -1.93 -14.27 -3.11
C GLU A 85 -0.61 -14.81 -3.68
N GLN A 86 0.41 -15.05 -2.84
CA GLN A 86 1.67 -15.63 -3.29
C GLN A 86 1.54 -17.08 -3.77
N GLU A 87 0.69 -17.88 -3.12
CA GLU A 87 0.39 -19.24 -3.57
C GLU A 87 -0.34 -19.22 -4.91
N SER A 88 -1.31 -18.31 -5.11
CA SER A 88 -2.00 -18.18 -6.39
C SER A 88 -1.09 -17.77 -7.55
N ASP A 89 -0.17 -16.83 -7.33
CA ASP A 89 0.79 -16.36 -8.35
C ASP A 89 1.76 -17.50 -8.75
N MET A 90 2.15 -18.36 -7.81
CA MET A 90 2.98 -19.54 -8.09
C MET A 90 2.20 -20.65 -8.82
N GLU A 91 0.93 -20.89 -8.49
CA GLU A 91 0.10 -21.87 -9.19
C GLU A 91 -0.19 -21.45 -10.65
N GLU A 92 -0.38 -20.15 -10.91
CA GLU A 92 -0.55 -19.62 -12.26
C GLU A 92 0.74 -19.76 -13.12
N ASP A 93 1.93 -19.55 -12.54
CA ASP A 93 3.21 -19.73 -13.25
C ASP A 93 3.49 -21.21 -13.57
N GLU A 94 3.12 -22.14 -12.68
CA GLU A 94 3.26 -23.59 -12.91
C GLU A 94 2.25 -24.10 -13.96
N GLU A 95 0.97 -23.71 -13.92
CA GLU A 95 0.00 -24.07 -14.98
C GLU A 95 0.37 -23.46 -16.33
N SER A 96 0.90 -22.22 -16.36
CA SER A 96 1.36 -21.60 -17.61
C SER A 96 2.60 -22.28 -18.19
N SER A 97 3.38 -23.00 -17.37
CA SER A 97 4.57 -23.73 -17.81
C SER A 97 4.26 -25.15 -18.31
N ASP A 98 3.17 -25.78 -17.85
CA ASP A 98 2.70 -27.11 -18.29
C ASP A 98 1.99 -27.06 -19.67
N ASP A 99 1.28 -25.96 -20.00
CA ASP A 99 0.56 -25.79 -21.29
C ASP A 99 1.51 -25.61 -22.50
N LEU A 100 2.78 -25.22 -22.26
CA LEU A 100 3.80 -25.08 -23.30
C LEU A 100 4.46 -26.41 -23.71
N GLU A 101 4.23 -27.51 -22.99
CA GLU A 101 4.82 -28.82 -23.30
C GLU A 101 3.99 -29.69 -24.28
N ASP A 102 2.76 -29.29 -24.64
CA ASP A 102 1.86 -30.08 -25.52
C ASP A 102 1.89 -29.64 -27.02
N GLU A 103 2.70 -28.64 -27.40
CA GLU A 103 2.82 -28.13 -28.80
C GLU A 103 4.03 -28.68 -29.62
N GLU A 104 4.62 -29.83 -29.27
CA GLU A 104 5.69 -30.50 -30.07
C GLU A 104 5.23 -31.77 -30.83
#